data_AF-A0AA41FJ66-F1
#
_entry.id   AF-A0AA41FJ66-F1
#
_cell.length_a   1.000
_cell.length_b   1.000
_cell.length_c   1.000
_cell.angle_alpha   90.00
_cell.angle_beta   90.00
_cell.angle_gamma   90.00
#
_symmetry.space_group_name_H-M   'P 1'
#
loop_
_entity.id
_entity.type
_entity.pdbx_description
1 polymer ?
#
loop_
_entity_poly.entity_id
_entity_poly.type
_entity_poly.pdbx_seq_one_letter_code
_entity_poly.pdbx_strand_id
1 'polypeptide(L)' 'MSKLISYQFNIDTACVELVFDDRSQISIDFTAVESEVADNRFQRSELDYLIYNDPLAYADLILNSKLNVLFE' A
#
# COMPACT_ATOMS: atom_id res chain seq x y z
N MET A 1 4.91 -14.39 -14.24
CA MET A 1 4.43 -13.55 -13.12
C MET A 1 4.61 -14.36 -11.87
N SER A 2 5.40 -13.84 -10.94
CA SER A 2 5.62 -14.46 -9.64
C SER A 2 4.31 -14.37 -8.84
N LYS A 3 3.98 -15.42 -8.11
CA LYS A 3 2.75 -15.52 -7.31
C LYS A 3 2.99 -14.90 -5.94
N LEU A 4 2.07 -14.06 -5.48
CA LEU A 4 2.08 -13.55 -4.11
C LEU A 4 1.89 -14.72 -3.13
N ILE A 5 2.82 -14.87 -2.19
CA ILE A 5 2.76 -15.88 -1.12
C ILE A 5 2.17 -15.29 0.15
N SER A 6 2.62 -14.09 0.53
CA SER A 6 2.18 -13.43 1.75
C SER A 6 2.26 -11.92 1.62
N TYR A 7 1.43 -11.24 2.40
CA TYR A 7 1.48 -9.80 2.57
C TYR A 7 1.20 -9.45 4.03
N GLN A 8 1.78 -8.35 4.52
CA GLN A 8 1.48 -7.81 5.84
C GLN A 8 1.73 -6.31 5.88
N PHE A 9 1.02 -5.62 6.77
CA PHE A 9 1.44 -4.30 7.21
C PHE A 9 2.38 -4.46 8.41
N ASN A 10 3.62 -4.00 8.25
CA ASN A 10 4.65 -4.01 9.28
C ASN A 10 4.67 -2.63 9.95
N ILE A 11 4.15 -2.56 11.17
CA ILE A 11 4.05 -1.31 11.93
C ILE A 11 5.41 -0.79 12.39
N ASP A 12 6.38 -1.68 12.60
CA ASP A 12 7.73 -1.29 13.03
C ASP A 12 8.47 -0.54 11.92
N THR A 13 8.17 -0.86 10.65
CA THR A 13 8.78 -0.23 9.47
C THR A 13 7.83 0.73 8.75
N ALA A 14 6.58 0.84 9.20
CA ALA A 14 5.49 1.56 8.51
C ALA A 14 5.33 1.16 7.03
N CYS A 15 5.59 -0.11 6.71
CA CYS A 15 5.57 -0.61 5.33
C CYS A 15 4.48 -1.67 5.12
N VAL A 16 3.89 -1.68 3.92
CA VAL A 16 3.21 -2.86 3.41
C VAL A 16 4.23 -3.73 2.68
N GLU A 17 4.44 -4.93 3.19
CA GLU A 17 5.43 -5.89 2.69
C GLU A 17 4.73 -7.00 1.91
N LEU A 18 5.16 -7.23 0.67
CA LEU A 18 4.68 -8.29 -0.22
C LEU A 18 5.81 -9.27 -0.52
N VAL A 19 5.56 -10.56 -0.35
CA VAL A 19 6.54 -11.64 -0.63
C VAL A 19 6.01 -12.56 -1.70
N PHE A 20 6.82 -12.82 -2.72
CA PHE A 20 6.46 -13.64 -3.87
C PHE A 20 7.18 -15.00 -3.85
N ASP A 21 6.74 -15.94 -4.70
CA ASP A 21 7.25 -17.32 -4.73
C ASP A 21 8.70 -17.46 -5.21
N ASP A 22 9.16 -16.48 -5.99
CA ASP A 22 10.55 -16.35 -6.41
C ASP A 22 11.46 -15.74 -5.32
N ARG A 23 10.93 -15.54 -4.11
CA ARG A 23 11.58 -14.88 -2.96
C ARG A 23 11.85 -13.39 -3.15
N SER A 24 11.30 -12.77 -4.19
CA SER A 24 11.31 -11.31 -4.30
C SER A 24 10.39 -10.69 -3.24
N GLN A 25 10.73 -9.47 -2.81
CA GLN A 25 9.97 -8.71 -1.85
C GLN A 25 9.78 -7.27 -2.35
N ILE A 26 8.58 -6.75 -2.16
CA ILE A 26 8.26 -5.32 -2.35
C ILE A 26 7.87 -4.78 -0.99
N SER A 27 8.45 -3.64 -0.61
CA SER A 27 8.07 -2.89 0.59
C SER A 27 7.60 -1.51 0.17
N ILE A 28 6.36 -1.17 0.52
CA ILE A 28 5.73 0.11 0.21
C ILE A 28 5.70 0.92 1.51
N ASP A 29 6.52 1.96 1.58
CA ASP A 29 6.56 2.89 2.71
C ASP A 29 5.32 3.79 2.68
N PHE A 30 4.44 3.63 3.67
CA PHE A 30 3.22 4.41 3.75
C PHE A 30 3.49 5.90 3.97
N THR A 31 4.50 6.23 4.77
CA THR A 31 4.83 7.63 5.10
C THR A 31 5.26 8.38 3.84
N ALA A 32 6.06 7.74 3.00
CA ALA A 32 6.47 8.29 1.71
C ALA A 32 5.27 8.47 0.77
N VAL A 33 4.44 7.43 0.64
CA VAL A 33 3.24 7.46 -0.22
C VAL A 33 2.28 8.56 0.21
N GLU A 34 1.94 8.69 1.49
CA GLU A 34 1.04 9.75 1.97
C GLU A 34 1.57 11.14 1.64
N SER A 35 2.89 11.35 1.75
CA SER A 35 3.50 12.64 1.47
C SER A 35 3.48 12.99 -0.02
N GLU A 36 3.48 11.99 -0.91
CA GLU A 36 3.48 12.20 -2.36
C GLU A 36 2.08 12.25 -2.95
N VAL A 37 1.12 11.53 -2.35
CA VAL A 37 -0.18 11.25 -2.97
C VAL A 37 -1.34 11.99 -2.31
N ALA A 38 -1.26 12.25 -1.00
CA ALA A 38 -2.37 12.83 -0.26
C ALA A 38 -2.17 14.34 -0.03
N ASP A 39 -2.91 15.15 -0.76
CA ASP A 39 -2.92 16.61 -0.66
C ASP A 39 -3.74 17.12 0.53
N ASN A 40 -4.67 16.29 1.05
CA ASN A 40 -5.57 16.68 2.12
C ASN A 40 -5.86 15.55 3.12
N ARG A 41 -6.46 15.94 4.25
CA ARG A 41 -6.77 15.02 5.36
C ARG A 41 -7.74 13.91 4.98
N PHE A 42 -8.66 14.16 4.05
CA PHE A 42 -9.61 13.15 3.61
C PHE A 42 -8.90 12.03 2.83
N GLN A 43 -8.06 12.41 1.87
CA GLN A 43 -7.26 11.45 1.10
C GLN A 43 -6.33 10.61 1.99
N ARG A 44 -5.69 11.24 3.00
CA ARG A 44 -4.92 10.52 4.01
C ARG A 44 -5.75 9.49 4.77
N SER A 45 -6.93 9.89 5.25
CA SER A 45 -7.82 8.97 5.98
C SER A 45 -8.28 7.76 5.15
N GLU A 46 -8.48 7.93 3.83
CA GLU A 46 -8.79 6.80 2.94
C GLU A 46 -7.61 5.82 2.83
N LEU A 47 -6.38 6.34 2.71
CA LEU A 47 -5.17 5.51 2.66
C LEU A 47 -4.90 4.82 4.00
N ASP A 48 -5.03 5.54 5.12
CA ASP A 48 -4.97 4.99 6.48
C ASP A 48 -5.96 3.83 6.64
N TYR A 49 -7.21 4.04 6.23
CA TYR A 49 -8.25 3.01 6.34
C TYR A 49 -7.86 1.74 5.57
N LEU A 50 -7.36 1.88 4.34
CA LEU A 50 -6.95 0.76 3.51
C LEU A 50 -5.79 -0.02 4.12
N ILE A 51 -4.80 0.63 4.71
CA ILE A 51 -3.66 -0.09 5.31
C ILE A 51 -4.09 -0.98 6.47
N TYR A 52 -4.98 -0.48 7.33
CA TYR A 52 -5.41 -1.24 8.51
C TYR A 52 -6.45 -2.31 8.18
N ASN A 53 -7.29 -2.08 7.17
CA ASN A 53 -8.39 -2.99 6.85
C ASN A 53 -8.08 -3.96 5.69
N ASP A 54 -7.34 -3.50 4.67
CA ASP A 54 -7.01 -4.29 3.48
C ASP A 54 -5.65 -3.85 2.88
N PRO A 55 -4.52 -4.23 3.50
CA PRO A 55 -3.19 -3.82 3.07
C PRO A 55 -2.84 -4.34 1.66
N LEU A 56 -3.51 -5.40 1.19
CA LEU A 56 -3.35 -5.87 -0.18
C LEU A 56 -4.01 -4.92 -1.19
N ALA A 57 -5.22 -4.43 -0.91
CA ALA A 57 -5.87 -3.42 -1.73
C ALA A 57 -5.06 -2.12 -1.77
N TYR A 58 -4.49 -1.71 -0.63
CA TYR A 58 -3.54 -0.58 -0.60
C TYR A 58 -2.35 -0.82 -1.53
N ALA A 59 -1.71 -1.99 -1.47
CA ALA A 59 -0.59 -2.30 -2.35
C ALA A 59 -0.98 -2.32 -3.84
N ASP A 60 -2.12 -2.91 -4.19
CA ASP A 60 -2.62 -2.93 -5.58
C ASP A 60 -2.85 -1.52 -6.12
N LEU A 61 -3.44 -0.65 -5.30
CA LEU A 61 -3.68 0.74 -5.62
C LEU A 61 -2.38 1.47 -6.00
N ILE A 62 -1.35 1.35 -5.17
CA ILE A 62 -0.07 2.04 -5.38
C ILE A 62 0.67 1.45 -6.59
N LEU A 63 0.80 0.12 -6.68
CA LEU A 63 1.55 -0.55 -7.73
C LEU A 63 0.91 -0.42 -9.11
N ASN A 64 -0.43 -0.31 -9.18
CA ASN A 64 -1.15 -0.12 -10.44
C ASN A 64 -1.53 1.34 -10.69
N SER A 65 -1.07 2.28 -9.86
CA SER A 65 -1.35 3.73 -9.99
C SER A 65 -2.85 4.05 -10.11
N LYS A 66 -3.71 3.32 -9.40
CA LYS A 66 -5.18 3.48 -9.43
C LYS A 66 -5.70 4.59 -8.49
N LEU A 67 -4.84 5.53 -8.14
CA LEU A 67 -5.10 6.59 -7.17
C LEU A 67 -6.27 7.49 -7.56
N ASN A 68 -6.49 7.67 -8.86
CA ASN A 68 -7.65 8.39 -9.38
C ASN A 68 -8.99 7.80 -8.91
N VAL A 69 -9.11 6.47 -8.81
CA VAL A 69 -10.39 5.80 -8.48
C VAL A 69 -10.81 5.99 -7.01
N LEU A 70 -9.87 6.33 -6.12
CA LEU A 70 -10.17 6.53 -4.70
C LEU A 70 -10.48 7.98 -4.32
N PHE A 71 -10.11 8.95 -5.15
CA PHE A 71 -10.23 10.38 -4.83
C PHE A 71 -11.30 11.10 -5.66
N GLU A 72 -12.11 10.35 -6.42
CA GLU A 72 -13.26 10.84 -7.21
C GLU A 72 -14.54 11.00 -6.38
#